data_AF-A0A848VQ95-F1
#
_entry.id   AF-A0A848VQ95-F1
#
_cell.length_a   1.000
_cell.length_b   1.000
_cell.length_c   1.000
_cell.angle_alpha   90.00
_cell.angle_beta   90.00
_cell.angle_gamma   90.00
#
_symmetry.space_group_name_H-M   'P 1'
#
loop_
_entity.id
_entity.type
_entity.pdbx_description
1 polymer ?
#
loop_
_entity_poly.entity_id
_entity_poly.type
_entity_poly.pdbx_seq_one_letter_code
_entity_poly.pdbx_strand_id
1 'polypeptide(L)'
;MFLTAALTIGGAVLLGLAARRDEKPPLQILGGLALVGSAALLHLTGPQPILYSLGYASAELGAGLLIMAGMLAGRKEGARSFFLLGVGAMAIGVVIIVARSIYMPQVTLLVELGPDDTFDEIAPLVAYYDGVAERAFPMVDLTENEDLAQVYLIRLPKDCRDALKKFLELDTENVDNVEANIAMGLDLPETQELDYEARAEVLENDPLVGSQWGLDAIHAHEAHALLADLEPVRKASIAIVDTGVDAGHEDMTAIFEDSPGSTDRHGHGTHCAGIAGAATNNGLGVASLNWEGRFVSIRSYSALGDNGMGTLESIAEALIEAAEAGADVISMSLGGQSPIIPKTMVDAVNYARSKGSIIIVAAGNSNVDASNNIPSNVEGVIAVGAVNERLAKAPFSNTTGRLSRPISAPGTNILSLKPTGGYVRLSGTSMATPMVSGLAGVMRALNPDLEADEIYEILRDTGRSTGASSAVGQMIDAEAAIQAVLNDA
;
A
#
# COMPACT_ATOMS: atom_id res chain seq x y z
N MET A 1 24.63 -8.48 11.54
CA MET A 1 23.56 -8.56 12.57
C MET A 1 23.40 -9.96 13.16
N PHE A 2 23.24 -11.03 12.37
CA PHE A 2 23.09 -12.40 12.89
C PHE A 2 24.24 -12.84 13.81
N LEU A 3 25.49 -12.52 13.48
CA LEU A 3 26.64 -12.89 14.30
C LEU A 3 26.66 -12.14 15.65
N THR A 4 26.38 -10.84 15.68
CA THR A 4 26.35 -10.06 16.93
C THR A 4 25.18 -10.49 17.82
N ALA A 5 24.00 -10.71 17.24
CA ALA A 5 22.85 -11.27 17.96
C ALA A 5 23.15 -12.67 18.52
N ALA A 6 23.79 -13.55 17.75
CA ALA A 6 24.20 -14.88 18.20
C ALA A 6 25.24 -14.82 19.34
N LEU A 7 26.20 -13.88 19.28
CA LEU A 7 27.17 -13.66 20.34
C LEU A 7 26.50 -13.14 21.62
N THR A 8 25.56 -12.20 21.50
CA THR A 8 24.77 -11.69 22.64
C THR A 8 23.91 -12.78 23.27
N ILE A 9 23.17 -13.55 22.45
CA ILE A 9 22.32 -14.66 22.92
C ILE A 9 23.18 -15.75 23.56
N GLY A 10 24.28 -16.14 22.92
CA GLY A 10 25.24 -17.11 23.46
C GLY A 10 25.86 -16.64 24.78
N GLY A 11 26.21 -15.36 24.86
CA GLY A 11 26.69 -14.72 26.08
C GLY A 11 25.65 -14.75 27.20
N ALA A 12 24.41 -14.38 26.90
CA ALA A 12 23.29 -14.38 27.82
C ALA A 12 22.96 -15.79 28.35
N VAL A 13 23.00 -16.81 27.49
CA VAL A 13 22.76 -18.21 27.87
C VAL A 13 23.86 -18.72 28.81
N LEU A 14 25.13 -18.47 28.50
CA LEU A 14 26.25 -18.88 29.37
C LEU A 14 26.20 -18.21 30.74
N LEU A 15 25.85 -16.92 30.78
CA LEU A 15 25.63 -16.19 32.02
C LEU A 15 24.46 -16.77 32.81
N GLY A 16 23.31 -16.99 32.17
CA GLY A 16 22.13 -17.58 32.79
C GLY A 16 22.35 -18.99 33.38
N LEU A 17 23.12 -19.83 32.68
CA LEU A 17 23.49 -21.18 33.16
C LEU A 17 24.42 -21.12 34.38
N ALA A 18 25.36 -20.17 34.41
CA ALA A 18 26.27 -19.97 35.55
C ALA A 18 25.56 -19.51 36.82
N ALA A 19 24.36 -18.93 36.69
CA ALA A 19 23.57 -18.42 37.83
C ALA A 19 22.87 -19.50 38.65
N ARG A 20 22.66 -20.71 38.08
CA ARG A 20 21.81 -21.77 38.65
C ARG A 20 22.54 -22.77 39.57
N ARG A 21 23.86 -22.69 39.72
CA ARG A 21 24.66 -23.61 40.56
C ARG A 21 25.15 -22.93 41.84
N ASP A 22 25.13 -23.67 42.95
CA ASP A 22 25.57 -23.21 44.27
C ASP A 22 27.06 -22.82 44.30
N GLU A 23 27.84 -23.31 43.34
CA GLU A 23 29.17 -22.79 42.98
C GLU A 23 29.16 -22.35 41.51
N LYS A 24 29.40 -21.06 41.27
CA LYS A 24 29.45 -20.49 39.92
C LYS A 24 30.80 -20.85 39.26
N PRO A 25 30.86 -21.66 38.19
CA PRO A 25 32.12 -21.93 37.53
C PRO A 25 32.62 -20.64 36.86
N PRO A 26 33.81 -20.11 37.23
CA PRO A 26 34.34 -18.84 36.72
C PRO A 26 34.39 -18.76 35.19
N LEU A 27 34.55 -19.91 34.54
CA LEU A 27 34.67 -20.06 33.10
C LEU A 27 33.41 -19.63 32.32
N GLN A 28 32.21 -19.90 32.86
CA GLN A 28 30.95 -19.57 32.16
C GLN A 28 30.65 -18.07 32.23
N ILE A 29 30.99 -17.43 33.34
CA ILE A 29 30.87 -15.97 33.51
C ILE A 29 31.88 -15.25 32.60
N LEU A 30 33.14 -15.70 32.60
CA LEU A 30 34.19 -15.16 31.72
C LEU A 30 33.82 -15.35 30.24
N GLY A 31 33.30 -16.53 29.87
CA GLY A 31 32.84 -16.80 28.50
C GLY A 31 31.69 -15.90 28.07
N GLY A 32 30.69 -15.70 28.93
CA GLY A 32 29.56 -14.83 28.60
C GLY A 32 29.92 -13.36 28.49
N LEU A 33 30.78 -12.85 29.38
CA LEU A 33 31.31 -11.49 29.29
C LEU A 33 32.19 -11.29 28.06
N ALA A 34 32.98 -12.30 27.68
CA ALA A 34 33.79 -12.25 26.47
C ALA A 34 32.91 -12.15 25.22
N LEU A 35 31.83 -12.92 25.12
CA LEU A 35 30.94 -12.89 23.95
C LEU A 35 30.21 -11.54 23.80
N VAL A 36 29.70 -10.97 24.91
CA VAL A 36 29.07 -9.63 24.90
C VAL A 36 30.10 -8.54 24.58
N GLY A 37 31.31 -8.63 25.14
CA GLY A 37 32.41 -7.73 24.82
C GLY A 37 32.86 -7.81 23.37
N SER A 38 32.87 -9.01 22.78
CA SER A 38 33.14 -9.22 21.36
C SER A 38 32.04 -8.65 20.47
N ALA A 39 30.76 -8.78 20.85
CA ALA A 39 29.66 -8.15 20.13
C ALA A 39 29.78 -6.61 20.14
N ALA A 40 30.09 -6.01 21.30
CA ALA A 40 30.33 -4.59 21.43
C ALA A 40 31.54 -4.12 20.60
N LEU A 41 32.64 -4.89 20.61
CA LEU A 41 33.83 -4.58 19.82
C LEU A 41 33.54 -4.64 18.30
N LEU A 42 32.80 -5.65 17.84
CA LEU A 42 32.37 -5.75 16.44
C LEU A 42 31.54 -4.56 15.99
N HIS A 43 30.70 -4.00 16.88
CA HIS A 43 29.98 -2.76 16.59
C HIS A 43 30.90 -1.54 16.52
N LEU A 44 31.91 -1.46 17.38
CA LEU A 44 32.88 -0.35 17.39
C LEU A 44 33.86 -0.39 16.22
N THR A 45 34.16 -1.57 15.67
CA THR A 45 35.11 -1.75 14.56
C THR A 45 34.43 -1.98 13.21
N GLY A 46 33.11 -2.14 13.18
CA GLY A 46 32.34 -2.30 11.95
C GLY A 46 32.24 -0.99 11.16
N PRO A 47 31.89 -1.04 9.86
CA PRO A 47 31.78 0.13 8.97
C PRO A 47 30.58 1.04 9.29
N GLN A 48 30.07 1.01 10.52
CA GLN A 48 28.90 1.77 10.94
C GLN A 48 29.33 3.16 11.44
N PRO A 49 28.47 4.18 11.29
CA PRO A 49 28.72 5.51 11.84
C PRO A 49 28.91 5.43 13.36
N ILE A 50 29.87 6.18 13.91
CA ILE A 50 30.28 6.12 15.33
C ILE A 50 29.08 6.21 16.29
N LEU A 51 28.09 7.06 15.97
CA LEU A 51 26.87 7.21 16.78
C LEU A 51 25.98 5.95 16.79
N TYR A 52 25.88 5.19 15.69
CA TYR A 52 25.19 3.90 15.67
C TYR A 52 25.94 2.86 16.49
N SER A 53 27.26 2.78 16.29
CA SER A 53 28.12 1.87 17.06
C SER A 53 28.00 2.13 18.56
N LEU A 54 27.96 3.39 18.98
CA LEU A 54 27.76 3.77 20.38
C LEU A 54 26.35 3.46 20.88
N GLY A 55 25.30 3.73 20.09
CA GLY A 55 23.91 3.43 20.45
C GLY A 55 23.67 1.93 20.67
N TYR A 56 24.08 1.10 19.71
CA TYR A 56 23.97 -0.36 19.80
C TYR A 56 24.88 -0.93 20.89
N ALA A 57 26.14 -0.50 20.99
CA ALA A 57 27.03 -0.96 22.06
C ALA A 57 26.47 -0.60 23.46
N SER A 58 25.83 0.56 23.61
CA SER A 58 25.18 0.96 24.86
C SER A 58 23.95 0.09 25.17
N ALA A 59 23.15 -0.25 24.17
CA ALA A 59 22.00 -1.13 24.32
C ALA A 59 22.43 -2.57 24.71
N GLU A 60 23.44 -3.11 24.04
CA GLU A 60 24.02 -4.44 24.29
C GLU A 60 24.66 -4.53 25.69
N LEU A 61 25.43 -3.50 26.07
CA LEU A 61 25.99 -3.38 27.41
C LEU A 61 24.87 -3.27 28.47
N GLY A 62 23.80 -2.53 28.17
CA GLY A 62 22.63 -2.44 29.02
C GLY A 62 21.95 -3.79 29.24
N ALA A 63 21.72 -4.55 28.17
CA ALA A 63 21.14 -5.89 28.24
C ALA A 63 22.01 -6.84 29.07
N GLY A 64 23.33 -6.84 28.86
CA GLY A 64 24.28 -7.65 29.65
C GLY A 64 24.24 -7.32 31.15
N LEU A 65 24.15 -6.04 31.51
CA LEU A 65 24.07 -5.59 32.91
C LEU A 65 22.72 -5.95 33.56
N LEU A 66 21.61 -5.88 32.82
CA LEU A 66 20.29 -6.30 33.30
C LEU A 66 20.23 -7.81 33.58
N ILE A 67 20.83 -8.61 32.71
CA ILE A 67 20.97 -10.05 32.92
C ILE A 67 21.79 -10.33 34.19
N MET A 68 22.93 -9.65 34.36
CA MET A 68 23.75 -9.76 35.58
C MET A 68 23.01 -9.34 36.85
N ALA A 69 22.16 -8.32 36.77
CA ALA A 69 21.30 -7.91 37.87
C ALA A 69 20.30 -9.00 38.27
N GLY A 70 19.65 -9.63 37.28
CA GLY A 70 18.76 -10.76 37.49
C GLY A 70 19.48 -11.95 38.15
N MET A 71 20.71 -12.24 37.72
CA MET A 71 21.54 -13.31 38.30
C MET A 71 22.02 -13.03 39.74
N LEU A 72 22.03 -11.76 40.16
CA LEU A 72 22.44 -11.34 41.50
C LEU A 72 21.25 -11.08 42.42
N ALA A 73 20.01 -11.31 41.99
CA ALA A 73 18.79 -10.95 42.73
C ALA A 73 18.75 -11.46 44.20
N GLY A 74 19.40 -12.59 44.50
CA GLY A 74 19.56 -13.11 45.87
C GLY A 74 20.51 -12.30 46.77
N ARG A 75 21.32 -11.40 46.21
CA ARG A 75 22.24 -10.48 46.89
C ARG A 75 21.80 -9.04 46.61
N LYS A 76 20.80 -8.58 47.37
CA LYS A 76 20.04 -7.33 47.16
C LYS A 76 20.88 -6.10 46.78
N GLU A 77 22.01 -5.86 47.46
CA GLU A 77 22.83 -4.67 47.18
C GLU A 77 23.61 -4.77 45.86
N GLY A 78 24.11 -5.95 45.50
CA GLY A 78 24.83 -6.16 44.25
C GLY A 78 23.91 -6.07 43.04
N ALA A 79 22.74 -6.70 43.09
CA ALA A 79 21.77 -6.68 42.00
C ALA A 79 21.30 -5.27 41.62
N ARG A 80 21.11 -4.41 42.62
CA ARG A 80 20.56 -3.06 42.41
C ARG A 80 21.47 -2.18 41.57
N SER A 81 22.79 -2.24 41.77
CA SER A 81 23.76 -1.43 41.01
C SER A 81 23.83 -1.85 39.55
N PHE A 82 23.86 -3.16 39.27
CA PHE A 82 23.83 -3.68 37.90
C PHE A 82 22.51 -3.36 37.19
N PHE A 83 21.39 -3.44 37.91
CA PHE A 83 20.09 -3.08 37.35
C PHE A 83 20.05 -1.61 36.93
N LEU A 84 20.46 -0.70 37.82
CA LEU A 84 20.46 0.74 37.54
C LEU A 84 21.40 1.11 36.38
N LEU A 85 22.60 0.53 36.33
CA LEU A 85 23.53 0.73 35.22
C LEU A 85 23.00 0.16 33.91
N GLY A 86 22.35 -1.01 33.96
CA GLY A 86 21.76 -1.66 32.78
C GLY A 86 20.60 -0.87 32.18
N VAL A 87 19.66 -0.42 33.03
CA VAL A 87 18.58 0.48 32.60
C VAL A 87 19.14 1.79 32.04
N GLY A 88 20.15 2.38 32.71
CA GLY A 88 20.78 3.61 32.26
C GLY A 88 21.46 3.49 30.89
N ALA A 89 22.23 2.43 30.66
CA ALA A 89 22.89 2.18 29.38
C ALA A 89 21.89 1.89 28.25
N MET A 90 20.83 1.12 28.53
CA MET A 90 19.73 0.94 27.57
C MET A 90 19.04 2.27 27.25
N ALA A 91 18.73 3.08 28.26
CA ALA A 91 18.07 4.38 28.06
C ALA A 91 18.94 5.31 27.21
N ILE A 92 20.26 5.36 27.44
CA ILE A 92 21.20 6.13 26.61
C ILE A 92 21.22 5.60 25.17
N GLY A 93 21.27 4.28 24.98
CA GLY A 93 21.23 3.67 23.64
C GLY A 93 19.95 4.03 22.89
N VAL A 94 18.80 3.89 23.55
CA VAL A 94 17.49 4.28 23.01
C VAL A 94 17.45 5.77 22.70
N VAL A 95 17.94 6.64 23.59
CA VAL A 95 17.97 8.09 23.35
C VAL A 95 18.86 8.44 22.16
N ILE A 96 20.01 7.81 21.98
CA ILE A 96 20.89 8.07 20.82
C ILE A 96 20.22 7.62 19.52
N ILE A 97 19.62 6.43 19.51
CA ILE A 97 18.90 5.89 18.34
C ILE A 97 17.70 6.78 18.00
N VAL A 98 16.86 7.09 19.00
CA VAL A 98 15.67 7.93 18.85
C VAL A 98 16.05 9.37 18.47
N ALA A 99 17.06 9.96 19.09
CA ALA A 99 17.53 11.30 18.75
C ALA A 99 18.02 11.35 17.30
N ARG A 100 18.74 10.33 16.81
CA ARG A 100 19.11 10.28 15.39
C ARG A 100 17.90 10.19 14.48
N SER A 101 16.94 9.32 14.80
CA SER A 101 15.69 9.20 14.01
C SER A 101 14.86 10.48 14.00
N ILE A 102 14.91 11.27 15.09
CA ILE A 102 14.20 12.56 15.20
C ILE A 102 14.98 13.72 14.54
N TYR A 103 16.31 13.76 14.65
CA TYR A 103 17.12 14.91 14.25
C TYR A 103 17.88 14.76 12.93
N MET A 104 17.93 13.56 12.33
CA MET A 104 18.46 13.36 10.98
C MET A 104 17.33 12.90 10.04
N PRO A 105 16.61 13.82 9.36
CA PRO A 105 15.61 13.43 8.38
C PRO A 105 16.25 12.51 7.34
N GLN A 106 15.67 11.32 7.19
CA GLN A 106 16.08 10.38 6.16
C GLN A 106 15.29 10.66 4.88
N VAL A 107 15.95 10.52 3.75
CA VAL A 107 15.32 10.45 2.43
C VAL A 107 15.62 9.09 1.83
N THR A 108 14.81 8.69 0.86
CA THR A 108 14.88 7.37 0.26
C THR A 108 15.14 7.44 -1.24
N LEU A 109 15.96 6.51 -1.72
CA LEU A 109 16.18 6.22 -3.14
C LEU A 109 15.74 4.79 -3.42
N LEU A 110 15.21 4.56 -4.62
CA LEU A 110 15.06 3.24 -5.20
C LEU A 110 16.18 3.05 -6.20
N VAL A 111 16.91 1.95 -6.05
CA VAL A 111 18.06 1.60 -6.89
C VAL A 111 17.82 0.21 -7.42
N GLU A 112 17.74 0.10 -8.74
CA GLU A 112 17.68 -1.16 -9.45
C GLU A 112 19.09 -1.55 -9.88
N LEU A 113 19.52 -2.74 -9.46
CA LEU A 113 20.78 -3.34 -9.89
C LEU A 113 20.56 -4.17 -11.15
N GLY A 114 21.63 -4.44 -11.90
CA GLY A 114 21.55 -5.38 -13.00
C GLY A 114 21.21 -6.81 -12.54
N PRO A 115 20.72 -7.66 -13.46
CA PRO A 115 20.21 -8.99 -13.13
C PRO A 115 21.27 -9.91 -12.51
N ASP A 116 22.54 -9.77 -12.93
CA ASP A 116 23.69 -10.54 -12.45
C ASP A 116 24.44 -9.87 -11.27
N ASP A 117 24.02 -8.68 -10.87
CA ASP A 117 24.69 -7.85 -9.87
C ASP A 117 24.20 -8.14 -8.46
N THR A 118 25.01 -7.76 -7.48
CA THR A 118 24.71 -7.94 -6.07
C THR A 118 24.89 -6.65 -5.30
N PHE A 119 24.14 -6.49 -4.20
CA PHE A 119 24.27 -5.30 -3.36
C PHE A 119 25.71 -5.06 -2.85
N ASP A 120 26.56 -6.09 -2.76
CA ASP A 120 27.94 -5.96 -2.31
C ASP A 120 28.79 -5.03 -3.22
N GLU A 121 28.41 -4.84 -4.49
CA GLU A 121 29.09 -3.95 -5.44
C GLU A 121 28.89 -2.48 -5.09
N ILE A 122 27.67 -2.09 -4.70
CA ILE A 122 27.34 -0.71 -4.33
C ILE A 122 27.42 -0.45 -2.82
N ALA A 123 27.50 -1.50 -1.99
CA ALA A 123 27.52 -1.39 -0.52
C ALA A 123 28.60 -0.43 0.03
N PRO A 124 29.85 -0.39 -0.49
CA PRO A 124 30.85 0.55 -0.03
C PRO A 124 30.46 2.01 -0.27
N LEU A 125 29.83 2.30 -1.41
CA LEU A 125 29.37 3.64 -1.77
C LEU A 125 28.19 4.06 -0.89
N VAL A 126 27.22 3.17 -0.66
CA VAL A 126 26.07 3.44 0.22
C VAL A 126 26.55 3.70 1.67
N ALA A 127 27.46 2.87 2.17
CA ALA A 127 28.02 3.02 3.52
C ALA A 127 28.82 4.33 3.69
N TYR A 128 29.53 4.79 2.64
CA TYR A 128 30.25 6.06 2.67
C TYR A 128 29.33 7.26 2.93
N TYR A 129 28.07 7.19 2.49
CA TYR A 129 27.05 8.22 2.72
C TYR A 129 26.16 7.97 3.94
N ASP A 130 26.59 7.11 4.87
CA ASP A 130 25.82 6.67 6.04
C ASP A 130 24.43 6.07 5.67
N GLY A 131 24.33 5.49 4.47
CA GLY A 131 23.11 4.89 3.96
C GLY A 131 22.89 3.46 4.49
N VAL A 132 21.62 3.06 4.54
CA VAL A 132 21.19 1.69 4.84
C VAL A 132 20.27 1.23 3.71
N ALA A 133 20.47 0.02 3.20
CA ALA A 133 19.66 -0.54 2.14
C ALA A 133 18.94 -1.82 2.57
N GLU A 134 17.78 -2.04 1.99
CA GLU A 134 17.00 -3.27 2.05
C GLU A 134 16.40 -3.55 0.66
N ARG A 135 16.05 -4.81 0.34
CA ARG A 135 15.28 -5.08 -0.88
C ARG A 135 13.91 -4.40 -0.73
N ALA A 136 13.50 -3.65 -1.75
CA ALA A 136 12.21 -2.97 -1.76
C ALA A 136 11.06 -3.98 -1.89
N PHE A 137 11.26 -5.04 -2.70
CA PHE A 137 10.22 -6.04 -2.98
C PHE A 137 10.72 -7.45 -2.64
N PRO A 138 10.83 -7.79 -1.35
CA PRO A 138 11.41 -9.08 -0.93
C PRO A 138 10.57 -10.29 -1.36
N MET A 139 9.30 -10.10 -1.69
CA MET A 139 8.36 -11.14 -2.15
C MET A 139 8.58 -11.57 -3.60
N VAL A 140 9.23 -10.74 -4.43
CA VAL A 140 9.45 -11.05 -5.85
C VAL A 140 10.74 -11.86 -6.00
N ASP A 141 10.66 -13.00 -6.69
CA ASP A 141 11.82 -13.84 -6.99
C ASP A 141 12.51 -13.39 -8.27
N LEU A 142 13.84 -13.53 -8.34
CA LEU A 142 14.64 -13.21 -9.53
C LEU A 142 14.18 -13.98 -10.77
N THR A 143 13.75 -15.23 -10.60
CA THR A 143 13.27 -16.08 -11.69
C THR A 143 11.90 -15.66 -12.23
N GLU A 144 11.20 -14.84 -11.46
CA GLU A 144 9.86 -14.37 -11.78
C GLU A 144 9.90 -12.97 -12.42
N ASN A 145 10.72 -12.07 -11.87
CA ASN A 145 10.98 -10.77 -12.45
C ASN A 145 12.36 -10.25 -12.02
N GLU A 146 13.30 -10.21 -12.96
CA GLU A 146 14.69 -9.84 -12.71
C GLU A 146 14.81 -8.37 -12.23
N ASP A 147 14.06 -7.45 -12.87
CA ASP A 147 14.05 -6.02 -12.56
C ASP A 147 13.58 -5.74 -11.11
N LEU A 148 12.32 -6.08 -10.79
CA LEU A 148 11.72 -5.80 -9.48
C LEU A 148 12.44 -6.53 -8.34
N ALA A 149 12.95 -7.74 -8.60
CA ALA A 149 13.69 -8.47 -7.60
C ALA A 149 15.02 -7.80 -7.22
N GLN A 150 15.58 -6.97 -8.10
CA GLN A 150 16.83 -6.24 -7.89
C GLN A 150 16.64 -4.77 -7.47
N VAL A 151 15.42 -4.37 -7.07
CA VAL A 151 15.18 -3.03 -6.52
C VAL A 151 15.50 -2.99 -5.02
N TYR A 152 16.36 -2.05 -4.63
CA TYR A 152 16.74 -1.76 -3.26
C TYR A 152 16.23 -0.39 -2.82
N LEU A 153 15.61 -0.36 -1.64
CA LEU A 153 15.26 0.87 -0.94
C LEU A 153 16.46 1.31 -0.09
N ILE A 154 17.08 2.42 -0.48
CA ILE A 154 18.21 3.02 0.26
C ILE A 154 17.68 4.18 1.09
N ARG A 155 17.87 4.12 2.42
CA ARG A 155 17.59 5.18 3.39
C ARG A 155 18.88 5.91 3.73
N LEU A 156 18.89 7.23 3.64
CA LEU A 156 20.10 8.04 3.79
C LEU A 156 19.83 9.42 4.40
N PRO A 157 20.85 10.08 4.99
CA PRO A 157 20.72 11.47 5.43
C PRO A 157 20.30 12.39 4.28
N LYS A 158 19.39 13.34 4.55
CA LYS A 158 18.81 14.25 3.56
C LYS A 158 19.83 14.93 2.63
N ASP A 159 20.97 15.36 3.18
CA ASP A 159 21.98 16.13 2.44
C ASP A 159 22.84 15.27 1.49
N CYS A 160 22.73 13.94 1.57
CA CYS A 160 23.55 13.00 0.81
C CYS A 160 22.89 12.51 -0.48
N ARG A 161 21.58 12.71 -0.64
CA ARG A 161 20.79 12.08 -1.71
C ARG A 161 21.24 12.42 -3.10
N ASP A 162 21.34 13.71 -3.39
CA ASP A 162 21.65 14.15 -4.75
C ASP A 162 23.09 13.79 -5.12
N ALA A 163 23.99 13.73 -4.13
CA ALA A 163 25.37 13.27 -4.32
C ALA A 163 25.44 11.76 -4.61
N LEU A 164 24.83 10.93 -3.75
CA LEU A 164 24.80 9.47 -3.92
C LEU A 164 24.12 9.08 -5.24
N LYS A 165 22.95 9.67 -5.53
CA LYS A 165 22.20 9.45 -6.78
C LYS A 165 23.09 9.66 -7.99
N LYS A 166 23.84 10.76 -8.04
CA LYS A 166 24.74 11.05 -9.16
C LYS A 166 25.87 10.02 -9.33
N PHE A 167 26.39 9.47 -8.23
CA PHE A 167 27.41 8.43 -8.33
C PHE A 167 26.84 7.10 -8.84
N LEU A 168 25.66 6.71 -8.34
CA LEU A 168 24.96 5.51 -8.79
C LEU A 168 24.57 5.62 -10.28
N GLU A 169 24.09 6.78 -10.73
CA GLU A 169 23.78 7.03 -12.16
C GLU A 169 25.01 6.94 -13.09
N LEU A 170 26.22 7.09 -12.56
CA LEU A 170 27.46 6.93 -13.33
C LEU A 170 27.97 5.49 -13.32
N ASP A 171 27.47 4.66 -12.41
CA ASP A 171 27.84 3.26 -12.27
C ASP A 171 26.94 2.37 -13.13
N THR A 172 26.95 2.61 -14.44
CA THR A 172 26.14 1.87 -15.41
C THR A 172 26.56 0.42 -15.61
N GLU A 173 27.59 -0.04 -14.89
CA GLU A 173 28.00 -1.45 -14.88
C GLU A 173 27.15 -2.25 -13.89
N ASN A 174 26.85 -1.67 -12.71
CA ASN A 174 26.13 -2.36 -11.63
C ASN A 174 24.68 -1.84 -11.41
N VAL A 175 24.36 -0.65 -11.94
CA VAL A 175 23.11 0.07 -11.64
C VAL A 175 22.36 0.39 -12.93
N ASP A 176 21.16 -0.19 -13.06
CA ASP A 176 20.27 -0.01 -14.21
C ASP A 176 19.39 1.24 -14.07
N ASN A 177 18.89 1.50 -12.85
CA ASN A 177 18.05 2.67 -12.60
C ASN A 177 18.21 3.22 -11.17
N VAL A 178 18.07 4.55 -11.04
CA VAL A 178 18.07 5.25 -9.75
C VAL A 178 17.01 6.33 -9.74
N GLU A 179 16.09 6.24 -8.79
CA GLU A 179 15.01 7.21 -8.65
C GLU A 179 14.72 7.61 -7.21
N ALA A 180 14.13 8.78 -7.05
CA ALA A 180 13.69 9.23 -5.74
C ALA A 180 12.43 8.45 -5.34
N ASN A 181 12.39 7.94 -4.12
CA ASN A 181 11.18 7.37 -3.57
C ASN A 181 10.23 8.52 -3.14
N ILE A 182 9.48 9.05 -4.09
CA ILE A 182 8.65 10.24 -3.92
C ILE A 182 7.43 9.96 -3.06
N ALA A 183 7.02 10.96 -2.27
CA ALA A 183 5.80 10.89 -1.49
C ALA A 183 4.57 11.14 -2.37
N MET A 184 3.52 10.37 -2.14
CA MET A 184 2.21 10.50 -2.77
C MET A 184 1.14 10.44 -1.69
N GLY A 185 -0.05 10.95 -1.98
CA GLY A 185 -1.11 10.93 -0.98
C GLY A 185 -2.44 11.42 -1.48
N LEU A 186 -3.40 11.40 -0.56
CA LEU A 186 -4.77 11.75 -0.82
C LEU A 186 -4.96 13.26 -0.74
N ASP A 187 -5.61 13.83 -1.75
CA ASP A 187 -6.08 15.21 -1.76
C ASP A 187 -7.58 15.19 -2.04
N LEU A 188 -8.40 15.30 -0.99
CA LEU A 188 -9.85 15.21 -1.09
C LEU A 188 -10.46 16.62 -1.23
N PRO A 189 -11.19 16.90 -2.33
CA PRO A 189 -11.92 18.15 -2.49
C PRO A 189 -13.05 18.28 -1.46
N GLU A 190 -13.44 19.52 -1.17
CA GLU A 190 -14.61 19.79 -0.33
C GLU A 190 -15.89 19.20 -0.93
N THR A 191 -16.71 18.60 -0.05
CA THR A 191 -18.02 18.05 -0.36
C THR A 191 -19.02 19.20 -0.50
N GLN A 192 -19.72 19.30 -1.63
CA GLN A 192 -20.76 20.30 -1.85
C GLN A 192 -22.05 19.58 -2.20
N GLU A 193 -22.94 19.38 -1.22
CA GLU A 193 -24.22 18.73 -1.45
C GLU A 193 -25.07 19.49 -2.48
N LEU A 194 -25.45 18.78 -3.54
CA LEU A 194 -26.50 19.21 -4.44
C LEU A 194 -27.78 18.46 -4.10
N ASP A 195 -28.91 19.15 -4.30
CA ASP A 195 -30.22 18.54 -4.16
C ASP A 195 -30.38 17.48 -5.26
N TYR A 196 -30.61 16.24 -4.86
CA TYR A 196 -30.78 15.10 -5.74
C TYR A 196 -32.10 14.43 -5.40
N GLU A 197 -32.96 14.29 -6.40
CA GLU A 197 -34.23 13.59 -6.27
C GLU A 197 -33.99 12.09 -6.43
N ALA A 198 -34.14 11.36 -5.33
CA ALA A 198 -34.05 9.91 -5.29
C ALA A 198 -35.07 9.26 -6.23
N ARG A 199 -34.67 8.18 -6.90
CA ARG A 199 -35.61 7.32 -7.63
C ARG A 199 -36.56 6.65 -6.62
N ALA A 200 -37.87 6.81 -6.86
CA ALA A 200 -38.90 6.43 -5.88
C ALA A 200 -39.13 4.92 -5.75
N GLU A 201 -38.83 4.14 -6.78
CA GLU A 201 -38.99 2.68 -6.80
C GLU A 201 -37.74 2.04 -7.40
N VAL A 202 -36.99 1.30 -6.58
CA VAL A 202 -35.78 0.54 -6.93
C VAL A 202 -35.90 -0.88 -6.34
N LEU A 203 -35.09 -1.82 -6.84
CA LEU A 203 -35.19 -3.25 -6.48
C LEU A 203 -34.53 -3.53 -5.12
N GLU A 204 -33.46 -2.81 -4.83
CA GLU A 204 -32.63 -2.85 -3.64
C GLU A 204 -33.44 -2.57 -2.37
N ASN A 205 -33.13 -3.31 -1.31
CA ASN A 205 -33.73 -3.09 0.02
C ASN A 205 -32.81 -2.31 0.98
N ASP A 206 -31.65 -1.85 0.49
CA ASP A 206 -30.63 -1.13 1.24
C ASP A 206 -31.15 0.25 1.68
N PRO A 207 -31.17 0.59 2.98
CA PRO A 207 -31.86 1.79 3.48
C PRO A 207 -31.33 3.12 2.93
N LEU A 208 -30.08 3.17 2.47
CA LEU A 208 -29.45 4.39 1.96
C LEU A 208 -29.36 4.45 0.43
N VAL A 209 -29.90 3.46 -0.31
CA VAL A 209 -29.82 3.42 -1.77
C VAL A 209 -30.38 4.68 -2.44
N GLY A 210 -31.49 5.21 -1.94
CA GLY A 210 -32.09 6.45 -2.44
C GLY A 210 -31.23 7.70 -2.23
N SER A 211 -30.13 7.60 -1.49
CA SER A 211 -29.16 8.67 -1.27
C SER A 211 -27.91 8.55 -2.17
N GLN A 212 -27.87 7.57 -3.07
CA GLN A 212 -26.71 7.24 -3.92
C GLN A 212 -26.98 7.54 -5.41
N TRP A 213 -27.01 8.82 -5.76
CA TRP A 213 -27.20 9.27 -7.16
C TRP A 213 -26.25 8.62 -8.18
N GLY A 214 -25.04 8.24 -7.74
CA GLY A 214 -24.06 7.60 -8.60
C GLY A 214 -24.56 6.26 -9.16
N LEU A 215 -25.42 5.54 -8.43
CA LEU A 215 -26.04 4.30 -8.89
C LEU A 215 -27.01 4.55 -10.05
N ASP A 216 -27.89 5.55 -9.92
CA ASP A 216 -28.75 6.01 -11.02
C ASP A 216 -27.91 6.44 -12.24
N ALA A 217 -26.84 7.19 -12.01
CA ALA A 217 -26.02 7.73 -13.08
C ALA A 217 -25.36 6.66 -13.94
N ILE A 218 -25.01 5.51 -13.37
CA ILE A 218 -24.38 4.39 -14.09
C ILE A 218 -25.39 3.29 -14.47
N HIS A 219 -26.70 3.53 -14.35
CA HIS A 219 -27.74 2.51 -14.56
C HIS A 219 -27.55 1.25 -13.71
N ALA A 220 -27.14 1.42 -12.45
CA ALA A 220 -26.94 0.31 -11.54
C ALA A 220 -28.24 -0.41 -11.16
N HIS A 221 -29.37 0.31 -11.08
CA HIS A 221 -30.67 -0.31 -10.75
C HIS A 221 -31.11 -1.31 -11.84
N GLU A 222 -30.90 -0.94 -13.10
CA GLU A 222 -31.13 -1.82 -14.25
C GLU A 222 -30.13 -3.00 -14.25
N ALA A 223 -28.85 -2.74 -13.94
CA ALA A 223 -27.86 -3.79 -13.76
C ALA A 223 -28.24 -4.78 -12.65
N HIS A 224 -28.79 -4.31 -11.53
CA HIS A 224 -29.25 -5.16 -10.43
C HIS A 224 -30.41 -6.06 -10.83
N ALA A 225 -31.34 -5.59 -11.66
CA ALA A 225 -32.39 -6.43 -12.21
C ALA A 225 -31.83 -7.59 -13.05
N LEU A 226 -30.72 -7.38 -13.78
CA LEU A 226 -30.01 -8.45 -14.46
C LEU A 226 -29.32 -9.39 -13.46
N LEU A 227 -28.53 -8.84 -12.53
CA LEU A 227 -27.71 -9.61 -11.60
C LEU A 227 -28.54 -10.45 -10.61
N ALA A 228 -29.77 -10.02 -10.29
CA ALA A 228 -30.69 -10.75 -9.44
C ALA A 228 -31.01 -12.16 -9.96
N ASP A 229 -31.08 -12.33 -11.28
CA ASP A 229 -31.40 -13.60 -11.94
C ASP A 229 -30.14 -14.35 -12.42
N LEU A 230 -28.95 -13.81 -12.20
CA LEU A 230 -27.67 -14.38 -12.65
C LEU A 230 -26.87 -14.97 -11.50
N GLU A 231 -26.06 -15.99 -11.80
CA GLU A 231 -25.04 -16.52 -10.91
C GLU A 231 -23.65 -16.27 -11.52
N PRO A 232 -22.65 -15.81 -10.75
CA PRO A 232 -21.30 -15.65 -11.24
C PRO A 232 -20.66 -17.02 -11.53
N VAL A 233 -19.77 -17.08 -12.53
CA VAL A 233 -18.94 -18.26 -12.78
C VAL A 233 -17.98 -18.50 -11.62
N ARG A 234 -17.44 -17.41 -11.06
CA ARG A 234 -16.73 -17.40 -9.78
C ARG A 234 -16.80 -16.02 -9.15
N LYS A 235 -16.55 -15.95 -7.84
CA LYS A 235 -16.35 -14.68 -7.16
C LYS A 235 -15.02 -14.05 -7.62
N ALA A 236 -15.04 -12.79 -8.03
CA ALA A 236 -13.85 -12.05 -8.42
C ALA A 236 -13.25 -11.29 -7.22
N SER A 237 -11.93 -11.27 -7.10
CA SER A 237 -11.24 -10.56 -6.01
C SER A 237 -10.88 -9.14 -6.42
N ILE A 238 -11.40 -8.15 -5.69
CA ILE A 238 -10.99 -6.74 -5.83
C ILE A 238 -10.05 -6.38 -4.67
N ALA A 239 -8.82 -6.00 -5.01
CA ALA A 239 -7.86 -5.45 -4.05
C ALA A 239 -7.99 -3.92 -3.97
N ILE A 240 -8.21 -3.42 -2.77
CA ILE A 240 -8.20 -2.00 -2.44
C ILE A 240 -6.80 -1.63 -1.95
N VAL A 241 -6.04 -0.95 -2.80
CA VAL A 241 -4.69 -0.46 -2.50
C VAL A 241 -4.80 0.99 -2.01
N ASP A 242 -4.85 1.18 -0.69
CA ASP A 242 -5.27 2.45 -0.06
C ASP A 242 -4.78 2.58 1.40
N THR A 243 -5.53 3.23 2.30
CA THR A 243 -5.23 3.42 3.73
C THR A 243 -5.58 2.23 4.64
N GLY A 244 -6.00 1.11 4.04
CA GLY A 244 -6.64 -0.01 4.75
C GLY A 244 -8.16 -0.01 4.59
N VAL A 245 -8.83 -1.06 5.07
CA VAL A 245 -10.29 -1.21 5.05
C VAL A 245 -10.76 -1.69 6.41
N ASP A 246 -11.81 -1.09 6.98
CA ASP A 246 -12.48 -1.62 8.16
C ASP A 246 -13.28 -2.88 7.81
N ALA A 247 -12.62 -4.04 7.91
CA ALA A 247 -13.22 -5.34 7.64
C ALA A 247 -14.38 -5.68 8.58
N GLY A 248 -14.48 -5.03 9.74
CA GLY A 248 -15.54 -5.20 10.72
C GLY A 248 -16.80 -4.39 10.46
N HIS A 249 -16.82 -3.59 9.39
CA HIS A 249 -18.01 -2.83 9.01
C HIS A 249 -19.17 -3.76 8.63
N GLU A 250 -20.40 -3.40 9.00
CA GLU A 250 -21.60 -4.25 8.82
C GLU A 250 -21.81 -4.66 7.35
N ASP A 251 -21.55 -3.71 6.44
CA ASP A 251 -21.70 -3.87 4.99
C ASP A 251 -20.48 -4.47 4.28
N MET A 252 -19.43 -4.83 5.04
CA MET A 252 -18.15 -5.36 4.53
C MET A 252 -17.88 -6.79 5.02
N THR A 253 -18.36 -7.13 6.22
CA THR A 253 -18.02 -8.38 6.92
C THR A 253 -18.31 -9.64 6.09
N ALA A 254 -19.36 -9.66 5.26
CA ALA A 254 -19.75 -10.82 4.47
C ALA A 254 -18.93 -11.03 3.18
N ILE A 255 -18.18 -10.01 2.74
CA ILE A 255 -17.49 -9.97 1.46
C ILE A 255 -15.98 -9.79 1.58
N PHE A 256 -15.49 -9.41 2.77
CA PHE A 256 -14.08 -9.18 3.01
C PHE A 256 -13.33 -10.49 3.16
N GLU A 257 -12.20 -10.60 2.48
CA GLU A 257 -11.29 -11.73 2.56
C GLU A 257 -10.04 -11.38 3.37
N ASP A 258 -9.49 -12.37 4.06
CA ASP A 258 -8.30 -12.20 4.90
C ASP A 258 -7.14 -11.61 4.09
N SER A 259 -6.66 -10.45 4.54
CA SER A 259 -5.64 -9.65 3.86
C SER A 259 -4.99 -8.65 4.84
N PRO A 260 -3.77 -8.14 4.57
CA PRO A 260 -2.97 -7.39 5.54
C PRO A 260 -3.59 -6.07 6.01
N GLY A 261 -4.41 -5.43 5.18
CA GLY A 261 -4.99 -4.11 5.41
C GLY A 261 -6.36 -4.09 6.07
N SER A 262 -6.70 -5.05 6.95
CA SER A 262 -8.05 -5.23 7.49
C SER A 262 -8.51 -4.20 8.54
N THR A 263 -7.76 -3.12 8.75
CA THR A 263 -8.16 -2.01 9.62
C THR A 263 -7.83 -0.68 8.96
N ASP A 264 -8.68 0.33 9.18
CA ASP A 264 -8.50 1.65 8.58
C ASP A 264 -8.74 2.76 9.61
N ARG A 265 -7.72 3.57 9.87
CA ARG A 265 -7.81 4.72 10.79
C ARG A 265 -8.00 6.05 10.07
N HIS A 266 -7.78 6.08 8.77
CA HIS A 266 -7.98 7.27 7.95
C HIS A 266 -9.43 7.32 7.42
N GLY A 267 -9.93 6.19 6.93
CA GLY A 267 -11.29 6.00 6.44
C GLY A 267 -11.48 6.10 4.95
N HIS A 268 -10.41 6.39 4.20
CA HIS A 268 -10.52 6.56 2.76
C HIS A 268 -10.62 5.21 2.05
N GLY A 269 -9.78 4.25 2.41
CA GLY A 269 -9.84 2.90 1.86
C GLY A 269 -11.15 2.18 2.22
N THR A 270 -11.67 2.36 3.44
CA THR A 270 -13.00 1.83 3.83
C THR A 270 -14.12 2.39 2.95
N HIS A 271 -14.07 3.70 2.67
CA HIS A 271 -15.04 4.33 1.77
C HIS A 271 -14.90 3.80 0.34
N CYS A 272 -13.68 3.60 -0.16
CA CYS A 272 -13.45 3.05 -1.50
C CYS A 272 -13.92 1.59 -1.61
N ALA A 273 -13.63 0.77 -0.59
CA ALA A 273 -14.04 -0.64 -0.53
C ALA A 273 -15.55 -0.82 -0.61
N GLY A 274 -16.28 0.07 0.07
CA GLY A 274 -17.73 0.11 0.00
C GLY A 274 -18.29 0.33 -1.38
N ILE A 275 -17.79 1.35 -2.06
CA ILE A 275 -18.18 1.66 -3.44
C ILE A 275 -17.86 0.48 -4.36
N ALA A 276 -16.72 -0.17 -4.16
CA ALA A 276 -16.27 -1.27 -5.01
C ALA A 276 -17.09 -2.56 -4.82
N GLY A 277 -17.61 -2.83 -3.62
CA GLY A 277 -18.18 -4.15 -3.39
C GLY A 277 -19.14 -4.34 -2.23
N ALA A 278 -19.59 -3.31 -1.50
CA ALA A 278 -20.59 -3.45 -0.43
C ALA A 278 -21.76 -4.34 -0.89
N ALA A 279 -22.22 -5.26 -0.05
CA ALA A 279 -23.19 -6.24 -0.47
C ALA A 279 -24.57 -5.59 -0.67
N THR A 280 -25.04 -5.54 -1.91
CA THR A 280 -26.35 -4.96 -2.24
C THR A 280 -27.47 -5.93 -1.90
N ASN A 281 -28.66 -5.40 -1.58
CA ASN A 281 -29.87 -6.15 -1.27
C ASN A 281 -29.78 -7.00 0.02
N ASN A 282 -28.93 -6.57 0.97
CA ASN A 282 -28.73 -7.26 2.25
C ASN A 282 -29.55 -6.66 3.41
N GLY A 283 -30.28 -5.56 3.16
CA GLY A 283 -31.10 -4.83 4.13
C GLY A 283 -30.29 -3.89 5.03
N LEU A 284 -29.04 -3.58 4.69
CA LEU A 284 -28.11 -2.75 5.44
C LEU A 284 -27.65 -1.58 4.57
N GLY A 285 -27.15 -0.53 5.22
CA GLY A 285 -26.30 0.47 4.59
C GLY A 285 -26.61 0.92 3.17
N VAL A 286 -25.59 0.78 2.32
CA VAL A 286 -25.49 1.31 0.96
C VAL A 286 -25.45 0.15 -0.04
N ALA A 287 -25.81 0.43 -1.29
CA ALA A 287 -25.66 -0.52 -2.39
C ALA A 287 -24.35 -0.26 -3.18
N SER A 288 -23.78 -1.33 -3.72
CA SER A 288 -22.78 -1.31 -4.80
C SER A 288 -23.30 -2.13 -6.00
N LEU A 289 -22.45 -2.55 -6.95
CA LEU A 289 -22.84 -3.52 -7.99
C LEU A 289 -22.79 -5.00 -7.53
N ASN A 290 -22.38 -5.25 -6.29
CA ASN A 290 -22.20 -6.60 -5.76
C ASN A 290 -23.52 -7.18 -5.22
N TRP A 291 -24.41 -7.57 -6.13
CA TRP A 291 -25.72 -8.13 -5.77
C TRP A 291 -25.59 -9.29 -4.77
N GLU A 292 -26.19 -9.12 -3.60
CA GLU A 292 -26.17 -10.04 -2.45
C GLU A 292 -24.77 -10.48 -2.00
N GLY A 293 -23.73 -9.72 -2.37
CA GLY A 293 -22.34 -10.08 -2.09
C GLY A 293 -21.81 -11.26 -2.90
N ARG A 294 -22.50 -11.69 -3.98
CA ARG A 294 -22.20 -12.93 -4.71
C ARG A 294 -21.06 -12.79 -5.72
N PHE A 295 -20.88 -11.61 -6.33
CA PHE A 295 -20.04 -11.41 -7.49
C PHE A 295 -18.60 -11.07 -7.15
N VAL A 296 -18.38 -10.18 -6.18
CA VAL A 296 -17.03 -9.71 -5.83
C VAL A 296 -16.72 -9.87 -4.35
N SER A 297 -15.46 -10.14 -4.04
CA SER A 297 -14.87 -10.06 -2.71
C SER A 297 -13.87 -8.92 -2.62
N ILE A 298 -13.63 -8.45 -1.41
CA ILE A 298 -12.74 -7.32 -1.13
C ILE A 298 -11.53 -7.80 -0.34
N ARG A 299 -10.34 -7.42 -0.80
CA ARG A 299 -9.08 -7.52 -0.06
C ARG A 299 -8.48 -6.13 0.11
N SER A 300 -7.64 -5.93 1.12
CA SER A 300 -7.01 -4.64 1.36
C SER A 300 -5.50 -4.75 1.52
N TYR A 301 -4.80 -3.86 0.83
CA TYR A 301 -3.35 -3.70 0.87
C TYR A 301 -3.04 -2.24 1.18
N SER A 302 -2.38 -1.99 2.31
CA SER A 302 -2.14 -0.63 2.80
C SER A 302 -0.94 -0.01 2.10
N ALA A 303 -1.19 0.83 1.09
CA ALA A 303 -0.17 1.64 0.42
C ALA A 303 0.08 2.99 1.11
N LEU A 304 -0.90 3.46 1.88
CA LEU A 304 -0.93 4.76 2.54
C LEU A 304 -1.08 4.59 4.05
N GLY A 305 -0.42 5.45 4.83
CA GLY A 305 -0.54 5.45 6.28
C GLY A 305 -1.78 6.18 6.80
N ASP A 306 -1.93 6.25 8.13
CA ASP A 306 -3.02 6.92 8.84
C ASP A 306 -3.19 8.42 8.48
N ASN A 307 -2.17 9.03 7.87
CA ASN A 307 -2.19 10.43 7.39
C ASN A 307 -2.55 10.55 5.90
N GLY A 308 -2.94 9.48 5.23
CA GLY A 308 -3.27 9.46 3.81
C GLY A 308 -2.07 9.62 2.87
N MET A 309 -0.85 9.45 3.39
CA MET A 309 0.39 9.55 2.62
C MET A 309 1.09 8.20 2.52
N GLY A 310 1.71 7.96 1.37
CA GLY A 310 2.59 6.84 1.11
C GLY A 310 3.77 7.27 0.25
N THR A 311 4.53 6.30 -0.23
CA THR A 311 5.69 6.52 -1.09
C THR A 311 5.58 5.70 -2.36
N LEU A 312 6.40 6.02 -3.36
CA LEU A 312 6.50 5.25 -4.59
C LEU A 312 6.72 3.77 -4.32
N GLU A 313 7.61 3.45 -3.38
CA GLU A 313 7.90 2.09 -2.95
C GLU A 313 6.69 1.43 -2.28
N SER A 314 6.10 2.03 -1.25
CA SER A 314 4.94 1.43 -0.55
C SER A 314 3.72 1.22 -1.46
N ILE A 315 3.53 2.07 -2.47
CA ILE A 315 2.47 1.90 -3.46
C ILE A 315 2.80 0.76 -4.44
N ALA A 316 4.05 0.68 -4.91
CA ALA A 316 4.48 -0.41 -5.78
C ALA A 316 4.45 -1.76 -5.04
N GLU A 317 4.87 -1.80 -3.78
CA GLU A 317 4.83 -2.98 -2.92
C GLU A 317 3.39 -3.49 -2.76
N ALA A 318 2.45 -2.63 -2.37
CA ALA A 318 1.05 -3.01 -2.19
C ALA A 318 0.38 -3.46 -3.51
N LEU A 319 0.76 -2.86 -4.64
CA LEU A 319 0.33 -3.30 -5.98
C LEU A 319 0.84 -4.71 -6.31
N ILE A 320 2.12 -4.99 -6.04
CA ILE A 320 2.74 -6.29 -6.26
C ILE A 320 2.12 -7.35 -5.33
N GLU A 321 1.94 -7.05 -4.04
CA GLU A 321 1.31 -7.96 -3.08
C GLU A 321 -0.13 -8.33 -3.48
N ALA A 322 -0.90 -7.34 -3.96
CA ALA A 322 -2.24 -7.57 -4.46
C ALA A 322 -2.26 -8.49 -5.68
N ALA A 323 -1.31 -8.30 -6.61
CA ALA A 323 -1.17 -9.15 -7.78
C ALA A 323 -0.73 -10.58 -7.42
N GLU A 324 0.22 -10.73 -6.49
CA GLU A 324 0.66 -12.04 -5.97
C GLU A 324 -0.47 -12.83 -5.32
N ALA A 325 -1.37 -12.13 -4.64
CA ALA A 325 -2.57 -12.75 -4.06
C ALA A 325 -3.66 -13.10 -5.10
N GLY A 326 -3.39 -12.88 -6.40
CA GLY A 326 -4.30 -13.19 -7.49
C GLY A 326 -5.53 -12.27 -7.52
N ALA A 327 -5.35 -10.98 -7.22
CA ALA A 327 -6.43 -10.00 -7.39
C ALA A 327 -6.82 -9.89 -8.88
N ASP A 328 -8.11 -10.03 -9.18
CA ASP A 328 -8.64 -9.82 -10.52
C ASP A 328 -8.63 -8.33 -10.88
N VAL A 329 -8.95 -7.48 -9.91
CA VAL A 329 -8.99 -6.03 -10.07
C VAL A 329 -8.20 -5.41 -8.92
N ILE A 330 -7.32 -4.47 -9.25
CA ILE A 330 -6.57 -3.66 -8.28
C ILE A 330 -7.04 -2.22 -8.43
N SER A 331 -7.73 -1.72 -7.40
CA SER A 331 -8.28 -0.38 -7.33
C SER A 331 -7.36 0.55 -6.55
N MET A 332 -6.82 1.56 -7.21
CA MET A 332 -5.85 2.50 -6.64
C MET A 332 -6.43 3.92 -6.64
N SER A 333 -7.07 4.30 -5.53
CA SER A 333 -7.67 5.63 -5.35
C SER A 333 -6.68 6.67 -4.84
N LEU A 334 -5.47 6.64 -5.38
CA LEU A 334 -4.30 7.39 -4.93
C LEU A 334 -3.45 7.87 -6.11
N GLY A 335 -2.52 8.77 -5.84
CA GLY A 335 -1.54 9.18 -6.81
C GLY A 335 -0.83 10.46 -6.42
N GLY A 336 0.00 10.97 -7.33
CA GLY A 336 0.70 12.22 -7.14
C GLY A 336 1.22 12.79 -8.44
N GLN A 337 1.51 14.08 -8.46
CA GLN A 337 2.16 14.69 -9.60
C GLN A 337 3.62 14.25 -9.65
N SER A 338 4.03 13.74 -10.82
CA SER A 338 5.41 13.46 -11.11
C SER A 338 5.72 13.86 -12.55
N PRO A 339 6.74 14.71 -12.79
CA PRO A 339 7.11 15.13 -14.14
C PRO A 339 7.76 13.99 -14.96
N ILE A 340 8.17 12.92 -14.30
CA ILE A 340 8.79 11.73 -14.90
C ILE A 340 8.03 10.51 -14.37
N ILE A 341 7.74 9.55 -15.23
CA ILE A 341 7.16 8.27 -14.82
C ILE A 341 8.28 7.41 -14.22
N PRO A 342 8.25 7.06 -12.92
CA PRO A 342 9.28 6.24 -12.31
C PRO A 342 9.27 4.82 -12.88
N LYS A 343 10.44 4.26 -13.16
CA LYS A 343 10.57 2.91 -13.75
C LYS A 343 9.97 1.86 -12.82
N THR A 344 10.19 1.98 -11.51
CA THR A 344 9.64 1.03 -10.52
C THR A 344 8.12 0.90 -10.62
N MET A 345 7.41 2.01 -10.86
CA MET A 345 5.95 1.96 -11.00
C MET A 345 5.51 1.33 -12.32
N VAL A 346 6.26 1.58 -13.40
CA VAL A 346 6.02 0.92 -14.69
C VAL A 346 6.18 -0.59 -14.56
N ASP A 347 7.25 -1.03 -13.91
CA ASP A 347 7.54 -2.45 -13.72
C ASP A 347 6.51 -3.11 -12.80
N ALA A 348 6.11 -2.46 -11.71
CA ALA A 348 5.07 -2.97 -10.83
C ALA A 348 3.71 -3.10 -11.54
N VAL A 349 3.35 -2.14 -12.41
CA VAL A 349 2.14 -2.22 -13.25
C VAL A 349 2.23 -3.36 -14.26
N ASN A 350 3.36 -3.49 -14.96
CA ASN A 350 3.59 -4.57 -15.92
C ASN A 350 3.55 -5.94 -15.25
N TYR A 351 4.15 -6.04 -14.07
CA TYR A 351 4.14 -7.23 -13.23
C TYR A 351 2.70 -7.64 -12.86
N ALA A 352 1.92 -6.71 -12.30
CA ALA A 352 0.53 -6.98 -11.93
C ALA A 352 -0.33 -7.37 -13.14
N ARG A 353 -0.12 -6.73 -14.30
CA ARG A 353 -0.78 -7.13 -15.55
C ARG A 353 -0.37 -8.52 -16.01
N SER A 354 0.90 -8.89 -15.87
CA SER A 354 1.38 -10.24 -16.22
C SER A 354 0.75 -11.34 -15.37
N LYS A 355 0.26 -11.00 -14.16
CA LYS A 355 -0.52 -11.87 -13.27
C LYS A 355 -2.02 -11.90 -13.60
N GLY A 356 -2.45 -11.17 -14.63
CA GLY A 356 -3.85 -11.08 -15.06
C GLY A 356 -4.68 -10.03 -14.31
N SER A 357 -4.05 -9.16 -13.51
CA SER A 357 -4.77 -8.12 -12.76
C SER A 357 -5.13 -6.93 -13.64
N ILE A 358 -6.36 -6.44 -13.47
CA ILE A 358 -6.87 -5.20 -14.08
C ILE A 358 -6.58 -4.05 -13.12
N ILE A 359 -5.84 -3.05 -13.57
CA ILE A 359 -5.38 -1.96 -12.70
C ILE A 359 -6.17 -0.70 -13.03
N ILE A 360 -6.87 -0.16 -12.04
CA ILE A 360 -7.78 0.98 -12.19
C ILE A 360 -7.34 2.08 -11.22
N VAL A 361 -7.03 3.26 -11.76
CA VAL A 361 -6.32 4.32 -11.02
C VAL A 361 -7.07 5.65 -11.11
N ALA A 362 -7.17 6.36 -9.98
CA ALA A 362 -7.73 7.70 -9.93
C ALA A 362 -6.88 8.72 -10.72
N ALA A 363 -7.53 9.57 -11.50
CA ALA A 363 -6.83 10.60 -12.29
C ALA A 363 -6.23 11.74 -11.45
N GLY A 364 -6.71 11.96 -10.22
CA GLY A 364 -6.31 13.05 -9.33
C GLY A 364 -7.28 14.25 -9.32
N ASN A 365 -7.12 15.11 -8.31
CA ASN A 365 -8.13 16.11 -7.92
C ASN A 365 -7.66 17.58 -8.04
N SER A 366 -6.68 17.86 -8.90
CA SER A 366 -6.07 19.20 -9.02
C SER A 366 -6.54 19.99 -10.25
N ASN A 367 -7.51 19.48 -11.02
CA ASN A 367 -7.99 20.05 -12.28
C ASN A 367 -6.85 20.32 -13.30
N VAL A 368 -5.90 19.40 -13.40
CA VAL A 368 -4.78 19.44 -14.35
C VAL A 368 -4.82 18.25 -15.31
N ASP A 369 -3.88 18.22 -16.25
CA ASP A 369 -3.69 17.09 -17.17
C ASP A 369 -3.06 15.90 -16.42
N ALA A 370 -3.79 14.78 -16.36
CA ALA A 370 -3.38 13.56 -15.66
C ALA A 370 -2.15 12.87 -16.30
N SER A 371 -1.70 13.30 -17.49
CA SER A 371 -0.42 12.82 -18.06
C SER A 371 0.80 13.13 -17.18
N ASN A 372 0.67 14.06 -16.22
CA ASN A 372 1.68 14.34 -15.20
C ASN A 372 1.36 13.73 -13.83
N ASN A 373 0.42 12.78 -13.75
CA ASN A 373 -0.01 12.12 -12.53
C ASN A 373 0.28 10.61 -12.59
N ILE A 374 1.06 10.13 -11.62
CA ILE A 374 1.34 8.71 -11.44
C ILE A 374 0.44 8.13 -10.33
N PRO A 375 0.03 6.85 -10.39
CA PRO A 375 0.28 5.91 -11.49
C PRO A 375 -0.69 6.05 -12.67
N SER A 376 -1.61 7.02 -12.67
CA SER A 376 -2.67 7.12 -13.69
C SER A 376 -2.17 7.27 -15.14
N ASN A 377 -0.95 7.78 -15.32
CA ASN A 377 -0.32 7.96 -16.62
C ASN A 377 0.53 6.76 -17.08
N VAL A 378 0.60 5.68 -16.30
CA VAL A 378 1.36 4.49 -16.67
C VAL A 378 0.57 3.70 -17.71
N GLU A 379 1.24 3.28 -18.78
CA GLU A 379 0.59 2.48 -19.82
C GLU A 379 0.03 1.17 -19.25
N GLY A 380 -1.18 0.82 -19.70
CA GLY A 380 -1.88 -0.38 -19.25
C GLY A 380 -2.76 -0.20 -18.00
N VAL A 381 -2.77 0.95 -17.34
CA VAL A 381 -3.79 1.23 -16.32
C VAL A 381 -5.04 1.83 -16.95
N ILE A 382 -6.22 1.62 -16.35
CA ILE A 382 -7.45 2.33 -16.68
C ILE A 382 -7.52 3.57 -15.80
N ALA A 383 -7.47 4.76 -16.40
CA ALA A 383 -7.44 6.02 -15.68
C ALA A 383 -8.85 6.62 -15.53
N VAL A 384 -9.26 6.85 -14.29
CA VAL A 384 -10.65 7.23 -13.96
C VAL A 384 -10.78 8.71 -13.58
N GLY A 385 -11.48 9.47 -14.42
CA GLY A 385 -11.94 10.82 -14.11
C GLY A 385 -13.28 10.84 -13.37
N ALA A 386 -13.59 11.96 -12.73
CA ALA A 386 -14.84 12.14 -11.99
C ALA A 386 -15.82 13.05 -12.74
N VAL A 387 -17.08 12.65 -12.74
CA VAL A 387 -18.22 13.52 -13.10
C VAL A 387 -19.05 13.87 -11.87
N ASN A 388 -19.83 14.95 -11.99
CA ASN A 388 -20.79 15.36 -10.98
C ASN A 388 -22.23 14.96 -11.31
N GLU A 389 -23.17 15.31 -10.43
CA GLU A 389 -24.61 15.04 -10.52
C GLU A 389 -25.24 15.56 -11.81
N ARG A 390 -24.60 16.53 -12.49
CA ARG A 390 -25.03 17.09 -13.78
C ARG A 390 -24.39 16.40 -14.98
N LEU A 391 -23.71 15.28 -14.76
CA LEU A 391 -22.92 14.55 -15.75
C LEU A 391 -21.85 15.42 -16.45
N ALA A 392 -21.40 16.47 -15.77
CA ALA A 392 -20.30 17.32 -16.21
C ALA A 392 -19.02 16.89 -15.49
N LYS A 393 -17.84 17.20 -16.08
CA LYS A 393 -16.56 16.96 -15.43
C LYS A 393 -16.57 17.62 -14.05
N ALA A 394 -16.27 16.88 -12.99
CA ALA A 394 -16.15 17.46 -11.67
C ALA A 394 -15.09 18.58 -11.70
N PRO A 395 -15.31 19.73 -11.03
CA PRO A 395 -14.39 20.86 -11.10
C PRO A 395 -12.96 20.52 -10.69
N PHE A 396 -12.79 19.60 -9.73
CA PHE A 396 -11.49 19.12 -9.26
C PHE A 396 -10.87 18.04 -10.14
N SER A 397 -11.66 17.30 -10.94
CA SER A 397 -11.15 16.13 -11.67
C SER A 397 -10.04 16.55 -12.62
N ASN A 398 -8.90 15.89 -12.54
CA ASN A 398 -7.91 15.93 -13.60
C ASN A 398 -8.51 15.41 -14.92
N THR A 399 -7.99 15.89 -16.04
CA THR A 399 -8.39 15.47 -17.39
C THR A 399 -7.56 14.28 -17.82
N THR A 400 -8.21 13.24 -18.36
CA THR A 400 -7.57 11.97 -18.77
C THR A 400 -7.51 11.79 -20.29
N GLY A 401 -8.08 12.69 -21.09
CA GLY A 401 -8.22 12.53 -22.55
C GLY A 401 -6.91 12.39 -23.36
N ARG A 402 -5.74 12.51 -22.73
CA ARG A 402 -4.42 12.25 -23.33
C ARG A 402 -3.81 10.91 -22.93
N LEU A 403 -4.41 10.23 -21.95
CA LEU A 403 -4.00 8.91 -21.51
C LEU A 403 -4.53 7.85 -22.48
N SER A 404 -3.94 6.65 -22.45
CA SER A 404 -4.31 5.58 -23.38
C SER A 404 -5.67 4.97 -23.08
N ARG A 405 -6.06 4.89 -21.80
CA ARG A 405 -7.30 4.24 -21.35
C ARG A 405 -8.16 5.13 -20.43
N PRO A 406 -8.68 6.28 -20.91
CA PRO A 406 -9.52 7.14 -20.10
C PRO A 406 -10.94 6.59 -19.98
N ILE A 407 -11.48 6.63 -18.78
CA ILE A 407 -12.89 6.40 -18.47
C ILE A 407 -13.32 7.36 -17.34
N SER A 408 -14.63 7.50 -17.12
CA SER A 408 -15.16 8.30 -16.02
C SER A 408 -16.29 7.62 -15.29
N ALA A 409 -16.49 8.03 -14.04
CA ALA A 409 -17.60 7.61 -13.20
C ALA A 409 -18.01 8.75 -12.24
N PRO A 410 -19.18 8.63 -11.58
CA PRO A 410 -19.59 9.56 -10.52
C PRO A 410 -18.53 9.73 -9.44
N GLY A 411 -18.19 10.98 -9.10
CA GLY A 411 -17.16 11.27 -8.09
C GLY A 411 -17.46 12.42 -7.15
N THR A 412 -18.65 13.01 -7.19
CA THR A 412 -19.07 14.06 -6.24
C THR A 412 -20.12 13.53 -5.27
N ASN A 413 -19.95 13.87 -3.98
CA ASN A 413 -20.91 13.54 -2.91
C ASN A 413 -21.31 12.05 -2.86
N ILE A 414 -20.36 11.16 -3.16
CA ILE A 414 -20.59 9.73 -3.19
C ILE A 414 -20.66 9.22 -1.76
N LEU A 415 -21.80 8.65 -1.40
CA LEU A 415 -22.06 8.08 -0.08
C LEU A 415 -21.47 6.67 -0.01
N SER A 416 -20.65 6.41 1.02
CA SER A 416 -20.15 5.06 1.30
C SER A 416 -19.77 4.89 2.78
N LEU A 417 -19.14 3.77 3.09
CA LEU A 417 -18.81 3.32 4.44
C LEU A 417 -17.85 4.29 5.13
N LYS A 418 -17.97 4.35 6.45
CA LYS A 418 -17.06 5.04 7.35
C LYS A 418 -16.52 4.02 8.37
N PRO A 419 -15.21 4.03 8.70
CA PRO A 419 -14.67 3.15 9.71
C PRO A 419 -15.40 3.28 11.05
N THR A 420 -15.43 2.20 11.82
CA THR A 420 -16.11 2.06 13.11
C THR A 420 -17.64 2.18 13.03
N GLY A 421 -18.19 2.11 11.82
CA GLY A 421 -19.61 2.10 11.53
C GLY A 421 -20.15 3.43 10.99
N GLY A 422 -21.23 3.33 10.23
CA GLY A 422 -21.93 4.45 9.61
C GLY A 422 -21.40 4.77 8.22
N TYR A 423 -21.91 5.88 7.68
CA TYR A 423 -21.73 6.22 6.27
C TYR A 423 -21.40 7.71 6.15
N VAL A 424 -20.60 8.07 5.14
CA VAL A 424 -20.15 9.45 4.89
C VAL A 424 -20.11 9.72 3.40
N ARG A 425 -20.30 10.99 3.02
CA ARG A 425 -20.13 11.43 1.62
C ARG A 425 -18.74 11.99 1.43
N LEU A 426 -18.04 11.48 0.42
CA LEU A 426 -16.78 12.04 -0.05
C LEU A 426 -16.86 12.41 -1.53
N SER A 427 -15.97 13.31 -1.94
CA SER A 427 -15.80 13.72 -3.33
C SER A 427 -14.36 13.45 -3.76
N GLY A 428 -14.17 13.05 -5.00
CA GLY A 428 -12.85 12.79 -5.59
C GLY A 428 -12.92 11.82 -6.77
N THR A 429 -11.89 11.85 -7.61
CA THR A 429 -11.61 10.76 -8.57
C THR A 429 -11.40 9.43 -7.83
N SER A 430 -11.00 9.48 -6.56
CA SER A 430 -10.95 8.38 -5.61
C SER A 430 -12.29 7.69 -5.36
N MET A 431 -13.44 8.35 -5.56
CA MET A 431 -14.77 7.73 -5.42
C MET A 431 -15.27 7.18 -6.75
N ALA A 432 -14.88 7.80 -7.87
CA ALA A 432 -15.18 7.31 -9.21
C ALA A 432 -14.43 6.00 -9.53
N THR A 433 -13.17 5.91 -9.10
CA THR A 433 -12.28 4.75 -9.33
C THR A 433 -12.90 3.43 -8.85
N PRO A 434 -13.33 3.29 -7.57
CA PRO A 434 -13.90 2.03 -7.08
C PRO A 434 -15.25 1.68 -7.71
N MET A 435 -16.02 2.65 -8.26
CA MET A 435 -17.23 2.32 -9.05
C MET A 435 -16.86 1.54 -10.32
N VAL A 436 -15.81 1.99 -11.02
CA VAL A 436 -15.29 1.27 -12.20
C VAL A 436 -14.73 -0.08 -11.78
N SER A 437 -14.01 -0.14 -10.65
CA SER A 437 -13.45 -1.39 -10.12
C SER A 437 -14.51 -2.43 -9.76
N GLY A 438 -15.61 -2.00 -9.13
CA GLY A 438 -16.75 -2.86 -8.84
C GLY A 438 -17.38 -3.44 -10.11
N LEU A 439 -17.60 -2.61 -11.13
CA LEU A 439 -18.13 -3.06 -12.41
C LEU A 439 -17.18 -4.04 -13.11
N ALA A 440 -15.89 -3.72 -13.19
CA ALA A 440 -14.88 -4.62 -13.77
C ALA A 440 -14.81 -5.97 -13.02
N GLY A 441 -14.95 -5.95 -11.69
CA GLY A 441 -15.02 -7.16 -10.88
C GLY A 441 -16.26 -8.01 -11.19
N VAL A 442 -17.44 -7.39 -11.33
CA VAL A 442 -18.66 -8.08 -11.73
C VAL A 442 -18.53 -8.69 -13.14
N MET A 443 -17.93 -7.96 -14.08
CA MET A 443 -17.64 -8.46 -15.44
C MET A 443 -16.73 -9.70 -15.39
N ARG A 444 -15.64 -9.68 -14.61
CA ARG A 444 -14.76 -10.83 -14.39
C ARG A 444 -15.43 -12.00 -13.67
N ALA A 445 -16.36 -11.73 -12.77
CA ALA A 445 -17.12 -12.75 -12.06
C ALA A 445 -18.06 -13.50 -13.01
N LEU A 446 -18.63 -12.80 -14.00
CA LEU A 446 -19.48 -13.37 -15.05
C LEU A 446 -18.66 -14.07 -16.14
N ASN A 447 -17.52 -13.51 -16.54
CA ASN A 447 -16.61 -14.10 -17.51
C ASN A 447 -15.14 -14.01 -17.04
N PRO A 448 -14.61 -15.07 -16.41
CA PRO A 448 -13.25 -15.13 -15.89
C PRO A 448 -12.13 -15.12 -16.92
N ASP A 449 -12.44 -15.22 -18.22
CA ASP A 449 -11.45 -15.24 -19.29
C ASP A 449 -11.24 -13.83 -19.87
N LEU A 450 -12.05 -12.84 -19.48
CA LEU A 450 -11.92 -11.46 -19.97
C LEU A 450 -10.61 -10.81 -19.53
N GLU A 451 -9.77 -10.46 -20.49
CA GLU A 451 -8.52 -9.76 -20.22
C GLU A 451 -8.74 -8.25 -19.95
N ALA A 452 -7.75 -7.59 -19.35
CA ALA A 452 -7.85 -6.18 -19.00
C ALA A 452 -8.13 -5.24 -20.19
N ASP A 453 -7.68 -5.63 -21.38
CA ASP A 453 -7.88 -4.87 -22.62
C ASP A 453 -9.33 -5.00 -23.11
N GLU A 454 -9.89 -6.21 -23.07
CA GLU A 454 -11.29 -6.49 -23.44
C GLU A 454 -12.27 -5.80 -22.48
N ILE A 455 -11.98 -5.82 -21.18
CA ILE A 455 -12.79 -5.11 -20.18
C ILE A 455 -12.77 -3.61 -20.44
N TYR A 456 -11.60 -3.04 -20.73
CA TYR A 456 -11.52 -1.62 -21.07
C TYR A 456 -12.30 -1.29 -22.35
N GLU A 457 -12.22 -2.14 -23.38
CA GLU A 457 -12.97 -1.97 -24.62
C GLU A 457 -14.47 -2.00 -24.39
N ILE A 458 -14.98 -2.97 -23.61
CA ILE A 458 -16.40 -3.03 -23.24
C ILE A 458 -16.80 -1.77 -22.49
N LEU A 459 -16.07 -1.38 -21.43
CA LEU A 459 -16.37 -0.18 -20.64
C LEU A 459 -16.39 1.09 -21.51
N ARG A 460 -15.47 1.20 -22.48
CA ARG A 460 -15.38 2.33 -23.40
C ARG A 460 -16.53 2.33 -24.39
N ASP A 461 -16.87 1.18 -24.97
CA ASP A 461 -17.81 1.07 -26.08
C ASP A 461 -19.27 1.09 -25.63
N THR A 462 -19.56 0.60 -24.43
CA THR A 462 -20.89 0.68 -23.81
C THR A 462 -21.09 1.96 -22.99
N GLY A 463 -20.00 2.64 -22.63
CA GLY A 463 -20.02 3.87 -21.84
C GLY A 463 -20.81 5.00 -22.51
N ARG A 464 -21.49 5.79 -21.69
CA ARG A 464 -22.32 6.91 -22.14
C ARG A 464 -21.48 8.15 -22.43
N SER A 465 -21.74 8.75 -23.59
CA SER A 465 -21.19 10.06 -23.94
C SER A 465 -21.89 11.15 -23.12
N THR A 466 -21.11 11.87 -22.33
CA THR A 466 -21.54 13.03 -21.56
C THR A 466 -20.87 14.30 -22.10
N GLY A 467 -21.26 15.46 -21.57
CA GLY A 467 -20.55 16.71 -21.84
C GLY A 467 -19.09 16.72 -21.34
N ALA A 468 -18.73 15.75 -20.50
CA ALA A 468 -17.39 15.59 -19.93
C ALA A 468 -16.47 14.68 -20.75
N SER A 469 -17.01 13.90 -21.70
CA SER A 469 -16.29 12.75 -22.27
C SER A 469 -15.02 13.11 -23.04
N SER A 470 -14.97 14.28 -23.67
CA SER A 470 -13.75 14.77 -24.31
C SER A 470 -12.62 15.07 -23.33
N ALA A 471 -12.94 15.33 -22.05
CA ALA A 471 -11.97 15.66 -21.01
C ALA A 471 -11.60 14.46 -20.14
N VAL A 472 -12.56 13.58 -19.84
CA VAL A 472 -12.38 12.47 -18.87
C VAL A 472 -12.72 11.07 -19.39
N GLY A 473 -13.02 10.91 -20.69
CA GLY A 473 -13.43 9.63 -21.25
C GLY A 473 -14.93 9.35 -21.10
N GLN A 474 -15.40 8.25 -21.69
CA GLN A 474 -16.81 7.83 -21.59
C GLN A 474 -17.18 7.58 -20.13
N MET A 475 -18.43 7.84 -19.75
CA MET A 475 -18.89 7.49 -18.41
C MET A 475 -19.40 6.05 -18.41
N ILE A 476 -18.99 5.23 -17.44
CA ILE A 476 -19.42 3.83 -17.39
C ILE A 476 -20.95 3.69 -17.36
N ASP A 477 -21.43 2.60 -17.96
CA ASP A 477 -22.83 2.18 -17.98
C ASP A 477 -22.87 0.70 -17.53
N ALA A 478 -23.33 0.46 -16.30
CA ALA A 478 -23.25 -0.85 -15.67
C ALA A 478 -24.17 -1.86 -16.38
N GLU A 479 -25.40 -1.46 -16.70
CA GLU A 479 -26.36 -2.32 -17.42
C GLU A 479 -25.79 -2.72 -18.78
N ALA A 480 -25.36 -1.75 -19.58
CA ALA A 480 -24.87 -2.03 -20.93
C ALA A 480 -23.56 -2.84 -20.94
N ALA A 481 -22.64 -2.57 -20.01
CA ALA A 481 -21.41 -3.36 -19.86
C ALA A 481 -21.70 -4.82 -19.48
N ILE A 482 -22.60 -5.06 -18.52
CA ILE A 482 -22.97 -6.42 -18.12
C ILE A 482 -23.67 -7.15 -19.28
N GLN A 483 -24.58 -6.49 -20.00
CA GLN A 483 -25.22 -7.08 -21.18
C GLN A 483 -24.20 -7.45 -22.27
N ALA A 484 -23.18 -6.62 -22.51
CA ALA A 484 -22.13 -6.92 -23.46
C ALA A 484 -21.38 -8.21 -23.09
N VAL A 485 -20.99 -8.35 -21.81
CA VAL A 485 -20.33 -9.58 -21.31
C VAL A 485 -21.20 -10.82 -21.52
N LEU A 486 -22.52 -10.71 -21.29
CA LEU A 486 -23.45 -11.83 -21.45
C LEU A 486 -23.72 -12.22 -22.90
N ASN A 487 -23.53 -11.31 -23.86
CA ASN A 487 -23.74 -11.57 -25.28
C ASN A 487 -22.52 -12.22 -25.94
N ASP A 488 -21.33 -12.02 -25.36
CA ASP A 488 -20.06 -12.58 -25.85
C ASP A 488 -19.66 -13.89 -25.15
N ALA A 489 -20.32 -14.25 -24.04
CA ALA A 489 -20.18 -15.51 -23.31
C ALA A 489 -21.07 -16.63 -23.88
#